data_AF-K2D3Q1-F1
#
_entry.id   AF-K2D3Q1-F1
#
_cell.length_a   1.000
_cell.length_b   1.000
_cell.length_c   1.000
_cell.angle_alpha   90.00
_cell.angle_beta   90.00
_cell.angle_gamma   90.00
#
_symmetry.space_group_name_H-M   'P 1'
#
loop_
_entity.id
_entity.type
_entity.pdbx_description
1 polymer ?
#
loop_
_entity_poly.entity_id
_entity_poly.type
_entity_poly.pdbx_seq_one_letter_code
_entity_poly.pdbx_strand_id
1 'polypeptide(L)'
;MKRLGLVVPVVLLFILILLVMALGKLRDALLVIMILPFALVGGVIALWLWKMTFSVSAAVAFIVLLGVAVQNGVLLISFMRQLMDEGKDLPVA
;
A
#
# COMPACT_ATOMS: atom_id res chain seq x y z
N MET A 1 -4.90 10.56 23.73
CA MET A 1 -4.96 10.15 22.31
C MET A 1 -4.46 11.21 21.30
N LYS A 2 -3.88 12.36 21.70
CA LYS A 2 -3.36 13.38 20.75
C LYS A 2 -2.10 12.97 19.96
N ARG A 3 -1.33 12.00 20.46
CA ARG A 3 -0.06 11.58 19.82
C ARG A 3 -0.28 10.68 18.60
N LEU A 4 -1.23 9.74 18.65
CA LEU A 4 -1.54 8.85 17.51
C LEU A 4 -2.11 9.61 16.30
N GLY A 5 -2.94 10.62 16.55
CA GLY A 5 -3.50 11.45 15.48
C GLY A 5 -2.46 12.23 14.67
N LEU A 6 -1.25 12.43 15.22
CA LEU A 6 -0.14 13.07 14.52
C LEU A 6 0.81 12.05 13.89
N VAL A 7 1.08 10.94 14.56
CA VAL A 7 2.03 9.92 14.10
C VAL A 7 1.53 9.22 12.83
N VAL A 8 0.25 8.86 12.77
CA VAL A 8 -0.34 8.17 11.61
C VAL A 8 -0.17 8.99 10.31
N PRO A 9 -0.57 10.28 10.23
CA PRO A 9 -0.38 11.06 9.01
C PRO A 9 1.10 11.30 8.70
N VAL A 10 1.98 11.44 9.69
CA VAL A 10 3.43 11.58 9.44
C VAL A 10 4.01 10.31 8.80
N VAL A 11 3.64 9.13 9.28
CA VAL A 11 4.09 7.86 8.69
C VAL A 11 3.58 7.69 7.26
N LEU A 12 2.30 8.02 7.00
CA LEU A 12 1.74 7.99 5.65
C LEU A 12 2.46 8.98 4.72
N LEU A 13 2.80 10.16 5.21
CA LEU A 13 3.58 11.14 4.46
C LEU A 13 4.98 10.61 4.12
N PHE A 14 5.66 9.97 5.08
CA PHE A 14 6.96 9.35 4.84
C PHE A 14 6.88 8.23 3.80
N ILE A 15 5.88 7.34 3.89
CA ILE A 15 5.65 6.29 2.89
C ILE A 15 5.40 6.90 1.51
N LEU A 16 4.59 7.96 1.42
CA LEU A 16 4.35 8.68 0.17
C LEU A 16 5.65 9.23 -0.42
N ILE A 17 6.50 9.87 0.38
CA ILE A 17 7.78 10.40 -0.10
C ILE A 17 8.66 9.27 -0.65
N LEU A 18 8.78 8.17 0.09
CA LEU A 18 9.58 7.01 -0.34
C LEU A 18 9.04 6.39 -1.64
N LEU A 19 7.72 6.29 -1.80
CA LEU A 19 7.10 5.78 -3.02
C LEU A 19 7.30 6.72 -4.22
N VAL A 20 7.20 8.03 -4.01
CA VAL A 20 7.48 9.02 -5.06
C VAL A 20 8.95 8.91 -5.51
N MET A 21 9.88 8.74 -4.57
CA MET A 21 11.29 8.53 -4.89
C MET A 21 11.52 7.21 -5.64
N ALA A 22 10.79 6.14 -5.29
CA ALA A 22 10.93 4.84 -5.94
C ALA A 22 10.33 4.78 -7.36
N LEU A 23 9.18 5.44 -7.59
CA LEU A 23 8.40 5.36 -8.84
C LEU A 23 8.61 6.55 -9.77
N GLY A 24 9.19 7.65 -9.28
CA GLY A 24 9.48 8.87 -10.04
C GLY A 24 8.25 9.68 -10.49
N LYS A 25 7.01 9.22 -10.23
CA LYS A 25 5.77 9.96 -10.52
C LYS A 25 4.83 9.95 -9.32
N LEU A 26 4.28 11.11 -8.98
CA LEU A 26 3.35 11.27 -7.86
C LEU A 26 2.02 10.51 -8.07
N ARG A 27 1.52 10.46 -9.31
CA ARG A 27 0.29 9.74 -9.65
C ARG A 27 0.40 8.26 -9.31
N ASP A 28 1.51 7.64 -9.66
CA ASP A 28 1.80 6.22 -9.42
C ASP A 28 1.92 5.92 -7.92
N ALA A 29 2.62 6.77 -7.18
CA ALA A 29 2.71 6.64 -5.72
C ALA A 29 1.33 6.72 -5.05
N LEU A 30 0.46 7.62 -5.52
CA LEU A 30 -0.92 7.72 -5.02
C LEU A 30 -1.74 6.46 -5.33
N LEU A 31 -1.59 5.88 -6.52
CA LEU A 31 -2.26 4.61 -6.87
C LEU A 31 -1.84 3.47 -5.95
N VAL A 32 -0.54 3.36 -5.63
CA VAL A 32 -0.05 2.35 -4.68
C VAL A 32 -0.58 2.62 -3.27
N ILE A 33 -0.63 3.88 -2.82
CA ILE A 33 -1.16 4.24 -1.50
C ILE A 33 -2.63 3.87 -1.36
N MET A 34 -3.43 3.94 -2.42
CA MET A 34 -4.83 3.52 -2.34
C MET A 34 -4.97 2.05 -1.94
N ILE A 35 -3.99 1.20 -2.21
CA ILE A 35 -4.02 -0.24 -1.86
C ILE A 35 -3.84 -0.45 -0.35
N LEU A 36 -3.10 0.42 0.34
CA LEU A 36 -2.83 0.30 1.78
C LEU A 36 -4.10 0.22 2.65
N PRO A 37 -5.10 1.12 2.55
CA PRO A 37 -6.32 1.01 3.34
C PRO A 37 -7.08 -0.29 3.03
N PHE A 38 -7.11 -0.76 1.77
CA PHE A 38 -7.74 -2.05 1.45
C PHE A 38 -7.01 -3.23 2.09
N ALA A 39 -5.68 -3.21 2.10
CA ALA A 39 -4.88 -4.23 2.79
C ALA A 39 -5.17 -4.23 4.29
N LEU A 40 -5.25 -3.06 4.93
CA LEU A 40 -5.60 -2.94 6.35
C LEU A 40 -7.01 -3.48 6.64
N VAL A 41 -8.00 -3.14 5.81
CA VAL A 41 -9.37 -3.65 5.95
C VAL A 41 -9.39 -5.17 5.84
N GLY A 42 -8.70 -5.74 4.85
CA GLY A 42 -8.57 -7.19 4.70
C GLY A 42 -7.92 -7.85 5.93
N GLY A 43 -6.86 -7.25 6.48
CA GLY A 43 -6.21 -7.72 7.70
C GLY A 43 -7.14 -7.68 8.92
N VAL A 44 -7.92 -6.61 9.09
CA VAL A 44 -8.88 -6.48 10.20
C VAL A 44 -10.00 -7.52 10.07
N ILE A 45 -10.52 -7.72 8.85
CA ILE A 45 -11.53 -8.75 8.58
C ILE A 45 -10.96 -10.15 8.90
N ALA A 46 -9.71 -10.44 8.51
CA ALA A 46 -9.07 -11.71 8.80
C ALA A 46 -8.93 -11.96 10.32
N LEU A 47 -8.50 -10.96 11.09
CA LEU A 47 -8.44 -11.08 12.55
C LEU A 47 -9.83 -11.32 13.17
N TRP A 48 -10.84 -10.62 12.67
CA TRP A 48 -12.22 -10.75 13.14
C TRP A 48 -12.78 -12.15 12.87
N LEU A 49 -12.54 -12.69 11.67
CA LEU A 49 -12.93 -14.05 11.30
C LEU A 49 -12.23 -15.11 12.16
N TRP A 50 -10.93 -14.92 12.45
CA TRP A 50 -10.18 -15.81 13.34
C TRP A 50 -10.44 -15.58 14.83
N LYS A 51 -11.30 -14.62 15.21
CA LYS A 51 -11.58 -14.22 16.60
C LYS A 51 -10.29 -13.95 17.41
N MET A 52 -9.26 -13.45 16.76
CA MET A 52 -7.98 -13.11 17.39
C MET A 52 -7.97 -11.66 17.85
N THR A 53 -7.40 -11.41 19.02
CA THR A 53 -7.17 -10.04 19.51
C THR A 53 -5.94 -9.44 18.84
N PHE A 54 -5.86 -8.11 18.87
CA PHE A 54 -4.68 -7.39 18.37
C PHE A 54 -3.50 -7.61 19.33
N SER A 55 -2.62 -8.55 18.99
CA SER A 55 -1.41 -8.90 19.75
C SER A 55 -0.15 -8.43 19.02
N VAL A 56 1.02 -8.54 19.65
CA VAL A 56 2.31 -8.22 19.02
C VAL A 56 2.53 -9.03 17.74
N SER A 57 2.13 -10.30 17.73
CA SER A 57 2.19 -11.16 16.55
C SER A 57 1.27 -10.66 15.43
N ALA A 58 0.05 -10.23 15.77
CA ALA A 58 -0.86 -9.62 14.80
C ALA A 58 -0.27 -8.33 14.22
N ALA A 59 0.33 -7.46 15.04
CA ALA A 59 0.98 -6.24 14.56
C ALA A 59 2.11 -6.53 13.55
N VAL A 60 2.95 -7.55 13.79
CA VAL A 60 3.98 -7.98 12.83
C VAL A 60 3.35 -8.51 11.53
N ALA A 61 2.28 -9.30 11.61
CA ALA A 61 1.57 -9.78 10.44
C ALA A 61 0.99 -8.64 9.58
N PHE A 62 0.48 -7.57 10.21
CA PHE A 62 0.02 -6.38 9.49
C PHE A 62 1.17 -5.65 8.78
N ILE A 63 2.36 -5.57 9.38
CA ILE A 63 3.53 -4.98 8.72
C ILE A 63 3.90 -5.78 7.47
N VAL A 64 3.92 -7.12 7.57
CA VAL A 64 4.19 -8.01 6.43
C VAL A 64 3.12 -7.84 5.35
N LEU A 65 1.84 -7.80 5.74
CA LEU A 65 0.71 -7.59 4.83
C LEU A 65 0.84 -6.28 4.04
N LEU A 66 1.18 -5.18 4.72
CA LEU A 66 1.42 -3.89 4.09
C LEU A 66 2.62 -3.93 3.14
N GLY A 67 3.72 -4.60 3.53
CA GLY A 67 4.90 -4.77 2.69
C GLY A 67 4.58 -5.50 1.38
N VAL A 68 3.87 -6.64 1.46
CA VAL A 68 3.43 -7.41 0.29
C VAL A 68 2.47 -6.59 -0.59
N ALA A 69 1.55 -5.85 0.02
CA ALA A 69 0.61 -5.00 -0.71
C ALA A 69 1.33 -3.89 -1.50
N VAL A 70 2.32 -3.23 -0.88
CA VAL A 70 3.16 -2.22 -1.56
C VAL A 70 3.96 -2.84 -2.69
N GLN A 71 4.58 -4.01 -2.45
CA GLN A 71 5.37 -4.70 -3.47
C GLN A 71 4.52 -5.07 -4.69
N ASN A 72 3.31 -5.59 -4.46
CA ASN A 72 2.37 -5.89 -5.55
C ASN A 72 1.91 -4.64 -6.28
N GLY A 73 1.62 -3.54 -5.56
CA GLY A 73 1.26 -2.27 -6.18
C GLY A 73 2.37 -1.72 -7.07
N VAL A 74 3.61 -1.70 -6.58
CA VAL A 74 4.78 -1.26 -7.34
C VAL A 74 5.05 -2.16 -8.55
N LEU A 75 4.96 -3.49 -8.37
CA LEU A 75 5.13 -4.47 -9.45
C LEU A 75 4.12 -4.22 -10.59
N LEU A 76 2.84 -4.05 -10.24
CA LEU A 76 1.77 -3.87 -11.22
C LEU A 76 1.92 -2.54 -11.98
N ILE A 77 2.25 -1.45 -11.29
CA ILE A 77 2.52 -0.16 -11.92
C ILE A 77 3.75 -0.21 -12.83
N SER A 78 4.83 -0.86 -12.37
CA SER A 78 6.05 -1.01 -13.17
C SER A 78 5.78 -1.82 -14.43
N PHE A 79 4.98 -2.87 -14.31
CA PHE A 79 4.57 -3.69 -15.44
C PHE A 79 3.64 -2.94 -16.41
N MET A 80 2.68 -2.15 -15.92
CA MET A 80 1.86 -1.31 -16.78
C MET A 80 2.71 -0.30 -17.56
N ARG A 81 3.70 0.33 -16.91
CA ARG A 81 4.63 1.24 -17.59
C ARG A 81 5.43 0.54 -18.66
N GLN A 82 5.95 -0.64 -18.35
CA GLN A 82 6.68 -1.44 -19.34
C GLN A 82 5.80 -1.72 -20.57
N LEU A 83 4.54 -2.12 -20.37
CA LEU A 83 3.60 -2.36 -21.48
C LEU A 83 3.30 -1.09 -22.29
N MET A 84 3.15 0.06 -21.63
CA MET A 84 2.95 1.35 -22.29
C MET A 84 4.18 1.75 -23.11
N ASP A 85 5.39 1.55 -22.58
CA ASP A 85 6.65 1.85 -23.26
C ASP A 85 6.89 0.92 -24.47
N GLU A 86 6.38 -0.32 -24.41
CA GLU A 86 6.36 -1.28 -25.53
C GLU A 86 5.31 -0.94 -26.62
N GLY A 87 4.58 0.18 -26.50
CA GLY A 87 3.60 0.62 -27.49
C GLY A 87 2.29 -0.17 -27.49
N LYS A 88 2.03 -0.94 -26.42
CA LYS A 88 0.69 -1.51 -26.19
C LYS A 88 -0.16 -0.42 -25.55
N ASP A 89 -0.76 0.42 -26.39
CA ASP A 89 -1.82 1.33 -25.96
C ASP A 89 -2.86 0.53 -25.17
N LEU A 90 -3.11 0.97 -23.95
CA LEU A 90 -4.15 0.42 -23.10
C LEU A 90 -5.48 0.52 -23.89
N PRO A 91 -6.32 -0.53 -23.94
CA PRO A 91 -7.68 -0.39 -24.40
C PRO A 91 -8.41 0.51 -23.40
N VAL A 92 -8.33 1.81 -23.62
CA VAL A 92 -9.23 2.80 -23.03
C VAL A 92 -10.55 2.56 -23.76
N ALA A 93 -11.38 1.70 -23.15
CA ALA A 93 -12.81 1.64 -23.42
C ALA A 93 -13.52 2.70 -22.56
#